data_AF-A0A318ZS46-F1
#
_entry.id   AF-A0A318ZS46-F1
#
_cell.length_a   1.000
_cell.length_b   1.000
_cell.length_c   1.000
_cell.angle_alpha   90.00
_cell.angle_beta   90.00
_cell.angle_gamma   90.00
#
_symmetry.space_group_name_H-M   'P 1'
#
loop_
_entity.id
_entity.type
_entity.pdbx_description
1 polymer ?
#
loop_
_entity_poly.entity_id
_entity_poly.type
_entity_poly.pdbx_seq_one_letter_code
_entity_poly.pdbx_strand_id
1 'polypeptide(L)'
;MATRIYAQYRLVMDHPISPCSPPGELNIKDLELMMQWCTTTYLSVSRNSTVEGIWQGVVPREAMRHPFLMHGILALSALHLASSPSSTTTNSGTTKEDYMRTAKSHQQQAVAGLAKVAEHLDRSNCNAAFALSSIMVVFAFAFQGNPSSTTTTRQSNALDALMDIFQFTRGSIDVQGDIINWVADGEFSPLLDYDNSQPKMPDTSRLAIMSLSRRNMDLANKDPKHEKDVYDATIQQLGFSLDKLARGGETMIIAFQWMFRIPPRYVELVRERQPFALAILAHYAVIIHSLRAHWWIGEWGTRLIRDIGLHLDTSWRESISWVIDATGCYIPPV
;
A
#
# COMPACT_ATOMS: atom_id res chain seq x y z
N MET A 1 -17.18 -60.24 9.25
CA MET A 1 -17.76 -58.98 8.73
C MET A 1 -17.58 -57.79 9.70
N ALA A 2 -16.72 -57.88 10.73
CA ALA A 2 -16.49 -56.80 11.71
C ALA A 2 -15.15 -56.07 11.54
N THR A 3 -14.24 -56.57 10.71
CA THR A 3 -12.87 -56.02 10.56
C THR A 3 -12.71 -55.05 9.39
N ARG A 4 -13.76 -54.81 8.60
CA ARG A 4 -13.74 -53.85 7.47
C ARG A 4 -14.42 -52.51 7.76
N ILE A 5 -15.11 -52.37 8.89
CA ILE A 5 -15.77 -51.11 9.28
C ILE A 5 -14.81 -50.19 10.07
N TYR A 6 -13.78 -50.75 10.72
CA TYR A 6 -12.80 -49.97 11.49
C TYR A 6 -11.73 -49.26 10.64
N ALA A 7 -11.60 -49.59 9.36
CA ALA A 7 -10.61 -48.98 8.48
C ALA A 7 -11.08 -47.66 7.82
N GLN A 8 -12.38 -47.36 7.88
CA GLN A 8 -12.96 -46.20 7.19
C GLN A 8 -13.20 -44.97 8.09
N TYR A 9 -12.96 -45.11 9.41
CA TYR A 9 -13.00 -43.99 10.35
C TYR A 9 -11.64 -43.34 10.62
N ARG A 10 -10.54 -43.87 10.03
CA ARG A 10 -9.17 -43.39 10.27
C ARG A 10 -8.63 -42.41 9.21
N LEU A 11 -9.47 -41.95 8.28
CA LEU A 11 -9.05 -41.08 7.16
C LEU A 11 -9.78 -39.72 7.10
N VAL A 12 -10.52 -39.34 8.15
CA VAL A 12 -11.25 -38.04 8.19
C VAL A 12 -10.82 -37.12 9.35
N MET A 13 -9.83 -37.51 10.16
CA MET A 13 -9.41 -36.72 11.34
C MET A 13 -7.89 -36.44 11.42
N ASP A 14 -7.19 -36.46 10.28
CA ASP A 14 -5.77 -36.04 10.21
C ASP A 14 -5.60 -34.77 9.37
N HIS A 15 -6.48 -33.79 9.58
CA HIS A 15 -6.05 -32.42 9.39
C HIS A 15 -5.30 -32.01 10.66
N PRO A 16 -4.00 -31.64 10.58
CA PRO A 16 -3.33 -31.03 11.70
C PRO A 16 -4.01 -29.69 11.96
N ILE A 17 -4.97 -29.69 12.87
CA ILE A 17 -5.40 -28.49 13.59
C ILE A 17 -4.12 -27.99 14.24
N SER A 18 -3.64 -26.84 13.80
CA SER A 18 -2.50 -26.18 14.46
C SER A 18 -2.77 -26.17 15.95
N PRO A 19 -1.84 -26.64 16.81
CA PRO A 19 -2.08 -26.70 18.24
C PRO A 19 -2.38 -25.27 18.71
N CYS A 20 -3.61 -25.05 19.14
CA CYS A 20 -3.98 -23.85 19.86
C CYS A 20 -3.18 -23.90 21.16
N SER A 21 -2.24 -22.97 21.33
CA SER A 21 -1.39 -22.93 22.52
C SER A 21 -2.26 -22.97 23.79
N PRO A 22 -1.95 -23.81 24.78
CA PRO A 22 -2.69 -23.86 26.03
C PRO A 22 -2.74 -22.46 26.67
N PRO A 23 -3.86 -22.11 27.34
CA PRO A 23 -4.02 -20.79 27.94
C PRO A 23 -2.90 -20.55 28.96
N GLY A 24 -2.01 -19.60 28.66
CA GLY A 24 -0.88 -19.21 29.50
C GLY A 24 0.51 -19.48 28.92
N GLU A 25 0.64 -20.16 27.77
CA GLU A 25 1.93 -20.36 27.12
C GLU A 25 2.32 -19.15 26.24
N LEU A 26 3.56 -18.68 26.37
CA LEU A 26 4.06 -17.52 25.62
C LEU A 26 4.15 -17.84 24.12
N ASN A 27 3.49 -17.03 23.29
CA ASN A 27 3.61 -17.16 21.84
C ASN A 27 4.96 -16.57 21.36
N ILE A 28 5.97 -17.43 21.28
CA ILE A 28 7.34 -17.05 20.88
C ILE A 28 7.36 -16.44 19.47
N LYS A 29 6.49 -16.87 18.55
CA LYS A 29 6.43 -16.31 17.20
C LYS A 29 5.98 -14.85 17.23
N ASP A 30 4.93 -14.54 17.97
CA ASP A 30 4.45 -13.15 18.08
C ASP A 30 5.49 -12.26 18.78
N LEU A 31 6.23 -12.80 19.76
CA LEU A 31 7.32 -12.07 20.41
C LEU A 31 8.48 -11.77 19.46
N GLU A 32 8.85 -12.71 18.59
CA GLU A 32 9.84 -12.50 17.53
C GLU A 32 9.39 -11.40 16.56
N LEU A 33 8.12 -11.43 16.12
CA LEU A 33 7.56 -10.40 15.25
C LEU A 33 7.49 -9.02 15.94
N MET A 34 7.24 -8.99 17.24
CA MET A 34 7.26 -7.77 18.03
C MET A 34 8.68 -7.22 18.19
N MET A 35 9.66 -8.10 18.43
CA MET A 35 11.08 -7.72 18.45
C MET A 35 11.50 -7.15 17.09
N GLN A 36 11.09 -7.79 16.00
CA GLN A 36 11.31 -7.31 14.65
C GLN A 36 10.67 -5.93 14.43
N TRP A 37 9.47 -5.69 14.99
CA TRP A 37 8.85 -4.36 14.94
C TRP A 37 9.75 -3.32 15.57
N CYS A 38 10.12 -3.50 16.84
CA CYS A 38 10.86 -2.51 17.64
C CYS A 38 12.28 -2.24 17.12
N THR A 39 12.85 -3.17 16.36
CA THR A 39 14.22 -3.08 15.85
C THR A 39 14.29 -2.49 14.45
N THR A 40 13.39 -2.88 13.54
CA THR A 40 13.54 -2.54 12.11
C THR A 40 12.24 -2.23 11.38
N THR A 41 11.12 -2.93 11.64
CA THR A 41 9.91 -2.77 10.81
C THR A 41 9.27 -1.40 10.97
N TYR A 42 9.34 -0.76 12.14
CA TYR A 42 8.76 0.57 12.36
C TYR A 42 9.34 1.63 11.37
N LEU A 43 10.57 1.45 10.89
CA LEU A 43 11.19 2.31 9.88
C LEU A 43 10.48 2.25 8.52
N SER A 44 9.69 1.20 8.27
CA SER A 44 8.92 1.05 7.02
C SER A 44 7.75 2.03 6.94
N VAL A 45 7.25 2.47 8.10
CA VAL A 45 6.12 3.42 8.24
C VAL A 45 6.57 4.78 8.77
N SER A 46 7.75 4.84 9.40
CA SER A 46 8.35 6.11 9.84
C SER A 46 8.94 6.87 8.65
N ARG A 47 8.50 8.11 8.48
CA ARG A 47 8.90 8.98 7.36
C ARG A 47 10.12 9.86 7.64
N ASN A 48 10.40 10.12 8.92
CA ASN A 48 11.52 10.95 9.36
C ASN A 48 11.80 10.71 10.85
N SER A 49 12.91 11.25 11.34
CA SER A 49 13.33 11.13 12.74
C SER A 49 12.32 11.75 13.72
N THR A 50 11.57 12.77 13.29
CA THR A 50 10.57 13.45 14.14
C THR A 50 9.45 12.50 14.59
N VAL A 51 9.00 11.61 13.70
CA VAL A 51 7.90 10.67 14.00
C VAL A 51 8.36 9.28 14.37
N GLU A 52 9.67 9.05 14.39
CA GLU A 52 10.28 7.75 14.64
C GLU A 52 9.90 7.18 16.01
N GLY A 53 10.01 8.02 17.05
CA GLY A 53 9.63 7.63 18.42
C GLY A 53 8.14 7.27 18.56
N ILE A 54 7.27 7.85 17.72
CA ILE A 54 5.85 7.53 17.70
C ILE A 54 5.65 6.09 17.20
N TRP A 55 6.24 5.75 16.06
CA TRP A 55 6.13 4.40 15.47
C TRP A 55 6.85 3.33 16.29
N GLN A 56 8.02 3.65 16.86
CA GLN A 56 8.82 2.70 17.62
C GLN A 56 8.25 2.43 19.03
N GLY A 57 7.70 3.46 19.70
CA GLY A 57 7.32 3.37 21.12
C GLY A 57 5.85 3.60 21.42
N VAL A 58 5.25 4.65 20.85
CA VAL A 58 3.87 5.05 21.17
C VAL A 58 2.85 4.09 20.54
N VAL A 59 3.02 3.77 19.25
CA VAL A 59 2.14 2.86 18.50
C VAL A 59 2.08 1.46 19.12
N PRO A 60 3.22 0.80 19.48
CA PRO A 60 3.21 -0.42 20.27
C PRO A 60 2.43 -0.35 21.57
N ARG A 61 2.58 0.74 22.32
CA ARG A 61 1.88 0.94 23.60
C ARG A 61 0.37 1.06 23.38
N GLU A 62 -0.03 1.76 22.33
CA GLU A 62 -1.43 1.86 21.95
C GLU A 62 -1.99 0.50 21.49
N ALA A 63 -1.19 -0.28 20.76
CA ALA A 63 -1.56 -1.62 20.31
C ALA A 63 -1.85 -2.59 21.47
N MET A 64 -1.26 -2.39 22.65
CA MET A 64 -1.59 -3.16 23.86
C MET A 64 -3.05 -2.99 24.30
N ARG A 65 -3.68 -1.85 23.98
CA ARG A 65 -5.10 -1.57 24.27
C ARG A 65 -6.02 -1.94 23.12
N HIS A 66 -5.48 -2.02 21.91
CA HIS A 66 -6.24 -2.24 20.68
C HIS A 66 -5.68 -3.46 19.92
N PRO A 67 -6.22 -4.69 20.17
CA PRO A 67 -5.70 -5.92 19.57
C PRO A 67 -5.62 -5.88 18.05
N PHE A 68 -6.56 -5.19 17.37
CA PHE A 68 -6.54 -5.05 15.92
C PHE A 68 -5.28 -4.34 15.41
N LEU A 69 -4.77 -3.35 16.15
CA LEU A 69 -3.53 -2.65 15.82
C LEU A 69 -2.32 -3.55 16.07
N MET A 70 -2.33 -4.33 17.16
CA MET A 70 -1.28 -5.32 17.43
C MET A 70 -1.17 -6.33 16.28
N HIS A 71 -2.29 -6.86 15.81
CA HIS A 71 -2.28 -7.71 14.63
C HIS A 71 -1.71 -7.00 13.39
N GLY A 72 -1.98 -5.70 13.19
CA GLY A 72 -1.35 -4.92 12.11
C GLY A 72 0.18 -4.87 12.22
N ILE A 73 0.69 -4.57 13.41
CA ILE A 73 2.14 -4.54 13.72
C ILE A 73 2.78 -5.89 13.39
N LEU A 74 2.22 -6.98 13.92
CA LEU A 74 2.74 -8.33 13.75
C LEU A 74 2.66 -8.77 12.28
N ALA A 75 1.58 -8.40 11.57
CA ALA A 75 1.41 -8.71 10.15
C ALA A 75 2.53 -8.10 9.29
N LEU A 76 2.82 -6.80 9.49
CA LEU A 76 3.86 -6.13 8.72
C LEU A 76 5.26 -6.64 9.11
N SER A 77 5.50 -6.92 10.39
CA SER A 77 6.78 -7.52 10.82
C SER A 77 7.03 -8.90 10.20
N ALA A 78 6.01 -9.76 10.16
CA ALA A 78 6.13 -11.07 9.52
C ALA A 78 6.43 -10.91 8.01
N LEU A 79 5.76 -9.98 7.35
CA LEU A 79 5.98 -9.72 5.92
C LEU A 79 7.38 -9.15 5.64
N HIS A 80 7.88 -8.29 6.52
CA HIS A 80 9.23 -7.73 6.43
C HIS A 80 10.29 -8.83 6.57
N LEU A 81 10.14 -9.74 7.54
CA LEU A 81 11.00 -10.92 7.68
C LEU A 81 10.95 -11.82 6.45
N ALA A 82 9.76 -12.06 5.90
CA ALA A 82 9.60 -12.84 4.67
C ALA A 82 10.29 -12.20 3.45
N SER A 83 10.51 -10.89 3.49
CA SER A 83 11.14 -10.13 2.39
C SER A 83 12.64 -9.94 2.59
N SER A 84 13.18 -10.31 3.75
CA SER A 84 14.60 -10.21 4.06
C SER A 84 15.40 -11.33 3.36
N PRO A 85 16.58 -11.05 2.78
CA PRO A 85 17.39 -12.06 2.09
C PRO A 85 17.80 -13.23 3.00
N SER A 86 17.83 -13.01 4.31
CA SER A 86 18.27 -13.97 5.33
C SER A 86 17.21 -15.00 5.74
N SER A 87 15.99 -14.93 5.20
CA SER A 87 14.84 -15.75 5.63
C SER A 87 14.70 -17.09 4.91
N THR A 88 15.67 -17.51 4.10
CA THR A 88 15.64 -18.77 3.33
C THR A 88 15.75 -20.01 4.21
N THR A 89 16.44 -19.95 5.35
CA THR A 89 16.36 -20.92 6.45
C THR A 89 16.88 -20.25 7.71
N THR A 90 15.99 -19.83 8.61
CA THR A 90 16.41 -19.36 9.94
C THR A 90 16.79 -20.55 10.82
N ASN A 91 17.64 -20.35 11.83
CA ASN A 91 18.03 -21.39 12.79
C ASN A 91 16.83 -22.03 13.53
N SER A 92 15.63 -21.43 13.45
CA SER A 92 14.37 -21.92 14.01
C SER A 92 13.55 -22.81 13.07
N GLY A 93 14.00 -23.06 11.83
CA GLY A 93 13.28 -23.85 10.84
C GLY A 93 12.09 -23.13 10.19
N THR A 94 11.88 -21.84 10.49
CA THR A 94 10.79 -21.04 9.92
C THR A 94 11.15 -20.60 8.50
N THR A 95 10.27 -20.90 7.55
CA THR A 95 10.46 -20.58 6.13
C THR A 95 9.85 -19.22 5.78
N LYS A 96 10.26 -18.66 4.63
CA LYS A 96 9.61 -17.48 4.03
C LYS A 96 8.09 -17.66 3.89
N GLU A 97 7.64 -18.85 3.48
CA GLU A 97 6.22 -19.15 3.31
C GLU A 97 5.44 -19.12 4.62
N ASP A 98 6.06 -19.56 5.72
CA ASP A 98 5.45 -19.50 7.05
C ASP A 98 5.26 -18.08 7.53
N TYR A 99 6.25 -17.21 7.30
CA TYR A 99 6.12 -15.78 7.58
C TYR A 99 5.03 -15.13 6.72
N MET A 100 4.93 -15.48 5.44
CA MET A 100 3.85 -14.97 4.58
C MET A 100 2.47 -15.42 5.05
N ARG A 101 2.32 -16.69 5.47
CA ARG A 101 1.06 -17.21 6.03
C ARG A 101 0.69 -16.49 7.32
N THR A 102 1.68 -16.28 8.19
CA THR A 102 1.52 -15.55 9.46
C THR A 102 1.12 -14.11 9.20
N ALA A 103 1.82 -13.41 8.31
CA ALA A 103 1.51 -12.05 7.89
C ALA A 103 0.05 -11.90 7.42
N LYS A 104 -0.41 -12.81 6.54
CA LYS A 104 -1.80 -12.83 6.06
C LYS A 104 -2.80 -13.10 7.18
N SER A 105 -2.52 -14.05 8.06
CA SER A 105 -3.40 -14.38 9.20
C SER A 105 -3.59 -13.19 10.14
N HIS A 106 -2.50 -12.52 10.53
CA HIS A 106 -2.60 -11.32 11.36
C HIS A 106 -3.28 -10.16 10.60
N GLN A 107 -3.01 -9.96 9.31
CA GLN A 107 -3.69 -8.94 8.51
C GLN A 107 -5.21 -9.14 8.48
N GLN A 108 -5.68 -10.37 8.31
CA GLN A 108 -7.11 -10.69 8.35
C GLN A 108 -7.74 -10.35 9.71
N GLN A 109 -7.05 -10.65 10.80
CA GLN A 109 -7.50 -10.33 12.16
C GLN A 109 -7.51 -8.82 12.42
N ALA A 110 -6.51 -8.09 11.93
CA ALA A 110 -6.42 -6.65 12.03
C ALA A 110 -7.60 -5.96 11.32
N VAL A 111 -7.88 -6.35 10.08
CA VAL A 111 -9.00 -5.80 9.29
C VAL A 111 -10.34 -6.16 9.91
N ALA A 112 -10.54 -7.42 10.32
CA ALA A 112 -11.78 -7.84 10.98
C ALA A 112 -12.00 -7.11 12.32
N GLY A 113 -10.93 -6.84 13.06
CA GLY A 113 -10.98 -6.06 14.30
C GLY A 113 -11.31 -4.59 14.06
N LEU A 114 -10.70 -3.96 13.04
CA LEU A 114 -11.01 -2.59 12.66
C LEU A 114 -12.47 -2.43 12.21
N ALA A 115 -12.97 -3.37 11.40
CA ALA A 115 -14.36 -3.34 10.94
C ALA A 115 -15.38 -3.34 12.09
N LYS A 116 -15.08 -4.04 13.20
CA LYS A 116 -15.95 -4.07 14.39
C LYS A 116 -16.01 -2.74 15.15
N VAL A 117 -14.96 -1.93 15.07
CA VAL A 117 -14.88 -0.63 15.77
C VAL A 117 -15.17 0.56 14.85
N ALA A 118 -15.18 0.35 13.53
CA ALA A 118 -15.38 1.40 12.53
C ALA A 118 -16.75 2.11 12.64
N GLU A 119 -17.79 1.41 13.09
CA GLU A 119 -19.13 2.00 13.30
C GLU A 119 -19.19 2.93 14.53
N HIS A 120 -18.21 2.84 15.43
CA HIS A 120 -18.18 3.56 16.72
C HIS A 120 -16.83 4.26 16.93
N LEU A 121 -16.34 4.95 15.89
CA LEU A 121 -15.09 5.71 16.01
C LEU A 121 -15.25 6.91 16.91
N ASP A 122 -14.31 7.06 17.84
CA ASP A 122 -14.26 8.15 18.79
C ASP A 122 -12.80 8.51 19.13
N ARG A 123 -12.62 9.45 20.07
CA ARG A 123 -11.29 9.91 20.52
C ARG A 123 -10.47 8.81 21.21
N SER A 124 -11.08 7.72 21.64
CA SER A 124 -10.39 6.62 22.33
C SER A 124 -9.77 5.59 21.38
N ASN A 125 -10.24 5.52 20.12
CA ASN A 125 -9.80 4.52 19.15
C ASN A 125 -9.27 5.10 17.83
N CYS A 126 -9.42 6.42 17.60
CA CYS A 126 -9.03 7.08 16.36
C CYS A 126 -7.53 6.95 16.05
N ASN A 127 -6.66 7.09 17.07
CA ASN A 127 -5.21 6.94 16.91
C ASN A 127 -4.85 5.51 16.46
N ALA A 128 -5.47 4.51 17.08
CA ALA A 128 -5.23 3.12 16.72
C ALA A 128 -5.74 2.78 15.31
N ALA A 129 -6.92 3.28 14.92
CA ALA A 129 -7.46 3.14 13.57
C ALA A 129 -6.57 3.82 12.52
N PHE A 130 -6.07 5.01 12.82
CA PHE A 130 -5.14 5.75 11.95
C PHE A 130 -3.80 5.02 11.77
N ALA A 131 -3.18 4.57 12.86
CA ALA A 131 -1.93 3.81 12.79
C ALA A 131 -2.12 2.51 12.00
N LEU A 132 -3.20 1.77 12.25
CA LEU A 132 -3.47 0.55 11.50
C LEU A 132 -3.65 0.85 10.00
N SER A 133 -4.42 1.89 9.65
CA SER A 133 -4.63 2.28 8.25
C SER A 133 -3.30 2.56 7.54
N SER A 134 -2.38 3.27 8.21
CA SER A 134 -1.04 3.55 7.68
C SER A 134 -0.21 2.28 7.49
N ILE A 135 -0.20 1.38 8.48
CA ILE A 135 0.48 0.09 8.42
C ILE A 135 -0.08 -0.76 7.27
N MET A 136 -1.40 -0.74 7.07
CA MET A 136 -2.09 -1.53 6.05
C MET A 136 -1.76 -1.08 4.62
N VAL A 137 -1.54 0.22 4.38
CA VAL A 137 -1.07 0.70 3.07
C VAL A 137 0.31 0.11 2.75
N VAL A 138 1.26 0.21 3.68
CA VAL A 138 2.62 -0.35 3.52
C VAL A 138 2.57 -1.86 3.33
N PHE A 139 1.76 -2.56 4.14
CA PHE A 139 1.53 -4.00 4.00
C PHE A 139 1.02 -4.36 2.60
N ALA A 140 0.04 -3.62 2.07
CA ALA A 140 -0.58 -3.93 0.79
C ALA A 140 0.44 -3.87 -0.36
N PHE A 141 1.27 -2.83 -0.40
CA PHE A 141 2.36 -2.72 -1.39
C PHE A 141 3.41 -3.81 -1.22
N ALA A 142 3.86 -4.08 0.01
CA ALA A 142 4.85 -5.13 0.29
C ALA A 142 4.34 -6.52 -0.14
N PHE A 143 3.08 -6.82 0.17
CA PHE A 143 2.50 -8.15 -0.04
C PHE A 143 2.28 -8.43 -1.54
N GLN A 144 1.75 -7.45 -2.26
CA GLN A 144 1.50 -7.52 -3.70
C GLN A 144 2.79 -7.37 -4.53
N GLY A 145 3.85 -6.80 -3.95
CA GLY A 145 5.18 -6.71 -4.57
C GLY A 145 5.99 -8.01 -4.51
N ASN A 146 5.59 -8.99 -3.68
CA ASN A 146 6.36 -10.21 -3.48
C ASN A 146 6.06 -11.26 -4.57
N PRO A 147 7.05 -11.70 -5.36
CA PRO A 147 6.83 -12.68 -6.44
C PRO A 147 6.37 -14.05 -5.93
N SER A 148 6.54 -14.35 -4.64
CA SER A 148 6.07 -15.59 -4.01
C SER A 148 4.58 -15.57 -3.62
N SER A 149 3.90 -14.41 -3.68
CA SER A 149 2.48 -14.29 -3.30
C SER A 149 1.52 -14.89 -4.33
N THR A 150 2.00 -15.15 -5.56
CA THR A 150 1.17 -15.68 -6.65
C THR A 150 1.31 -17.20 -6.75
N THR A 151 0.44 -17.93 -6.05
CA THR A 151 0.07 -19.28 -6.48
C THR A 151 -0.56 -19.19 -7.88
N THR A 152 0.12 -19.76 -8.87
CA THR A 152 -0.47 -20.24 -10.14
C THR A 152 -0.76 -19.17 -11.22
N THR A 153 0.19 -19.04 -12.15
CA THR A 153 -0.04 -18.86 -13.61
C THR A 153 -0.61 -17.55 -14.21
N ARG A 154 -0.39 -16.39 -13.59
CA ARG A 154 -0.31 -15.10 -14.32
C ARG A 154 0.74 -14.25 -13.64
N GLN A 155 1.70 -13.69 -14.40
CA GLN A 155 2.41 -12.50 -13.94
C GLN A 155 1.32 -11.50 -13.54
N SER A 156 1.15 -11.27 -12.24
CA SER A 156 0.16 -10.31 -11.76
C SER A 156 0.57 -8.96 -12.35
N ASN A 157 -0.28 -8.44 -13.24
CA ASN A 157 -0.10 -7.12 -13.85
C ASN A 157 -0.04 -6.10 -12.71
N ALA A 158 1.04 -5.31 -12.63
CA ALA A 158 1.22 -4.36 -11.54
C ALA A 158 0.07 -3.34 -11.50
N LEU A 159 -0.56 -3.09 -12.65
CA LEU A 159 -1.75 -2.26 -12.75
C LEU A 159 -2.94 -2.85 -11.96
N ASP A 160 -3.24 -4.14 -12.12
CA ASP A 160 -4.34 -4.79 -11.40
C ASP A 160 -4.07 -4.83 -9.90
N ALA A 161 -2.83 -5.18 -9.53
CA ALA A 161 -2.43 -5.19 -8.14
C ALA A 161 -2.51 -3.80 -7.49
N LEU A 162 -2.22 -2.72 -8.23
CA LEU A 162 -2.40 -1.35 -7.74
C LEU A 162 -3.89 -1.00 -7.56
N MET A 163 -4.76 -1.47 -8.45
CA MET A 163 -6.21 -1.26 -8.30
C MET A 163 -6.78 -2.00 -7.09
N ASP A 164 -6.27 -3.19 -6.79
CA ASP A 164 -6.60 -3.92 -5.58
C ASP A 164 -6.12 -3.16 -4.33
N ILE A 165 -4.92 -2.56 -4.35
CA ILE A 165 -4.43 -1.69 -3.29
C ILE A 165 -5.34 -0.47 -3.11
N PHE A 166 -5.76 0.19 -4.20
CA PHE A 166 -6.66 1.34 -4.12
C PHE A 166 -8.01 0.96 -3.51
N GLN A 167 -8.56 -0.20 -3.89
CA GLN A 167 -9.81 -0.68 -3.32
C GLN A 167 -9.67 -1.04 -1.84
N PHE A 168 -8.60 -1.76 -1.49
CA PHE A 168 -8.29 -2.17 -0.12
C PHE A 168 -8.14 -0.96 0.81
N THR A 169 -7.43 0.06 0.34
CA THR A 169 -7.15 1.26 1.13
C THR A 169 -8.33 2.24 1.18
N ARG A 170 -9.18 2.30 0.15
CA ARG A 170 -10.40 3.13 0.14
C ARG A 170 -11.39 2.79 1.24
N GLY A 171 -11.55 1.52 1.60
CA GLY A 171 -12.39 1.11 2.74
C GLY A 171 -11.93 1.70 4.08
N SER A 172 -10.67 2.14 4.18
CA SER A 172 -10.15 2.85 5.36
C SER A 172 -10.37 4.37 5.30
N ILE A 173 -10.75 4.95 4.15
CA ILE A 173 -10.90 6.40 3.94
C ILE A 173 -12.29 6.89 4.35
N ASP A 174 -13.34 6.13 4.07
CA ASP A 174 -14.72 6.46 4.49
C ASP A 174 -14.84 6.55 6.02
N VAL A 175 -13.87 5.93 6.71
CA VAL A 175 -13.67 5.87 8.16
C VAL A 175 -12.84 7.07 8.67
N GLN A 176 -12.14 7.82 7.79
CA GLN A 176 -11.05 8.75 8.15
C GLN A 176 -11.36 10.26 8.12
N GLY A 177 -12.49 10.70 7.55
CA GLY A 177 -12.81 12.13 7.44
C GLY A 177 -12.78 12.88 8.78
N ASP A 178 -13.37 12.26 9.81
CA ASP A 178 -13.40 12.80 11.18
C ASP A 178 -12.15 12.43 12.00
N ILE A 179 -11.50 11.30 11.68
CA ILE A 179 -10.28 10.83 12.36
C ILE A 179 -9.16 11.85 12.24
N ILE A 180 -8.93 12.44 11.06
CA ILE A 180 -7.83 13.38 10.86
C ILE A 180 -7.93 14.56 11.82
N ASN A 181 -9.14 15.08 12.04
CA ASN A 181 -9.38 16.18 12.97
C ASN A 181 -9.14 15.76 14.43
N TRP A 182 -9.53 14.54 14.82
CA TRP A 182 -9.29 14.05 16.19
C TRP A 182 -7.83 13.67 16.46
N VAL A 183 -7.13 13.14 15.45
CA VAL A 183 -5.69 12.82 15.52
C VAL A 183 -4.87 14.10 15.67
N ALA A 184 -5.30 15.21 15.04
CA ALA A 184 -4.66 16.52 15.17
C ALA A 184 -4.69 17.07 16.61
N ASP A 185 -5.70 16.72 17.41
CA ASP A 185 -5.80 17.09 18.82
C ASP A 185 -4.95 16.18 19.75
N GLY A 186 -4.38 15.09 19.23
CA GLY A 186 -3.77 14.02 20.02
C GLY A 186 -2.24 13.92 19.95
N GLU A 187 -1.68 12.90 20.63
CA GLU A 187 -0.23 12.58 20.65
C GLU A 187 0.31 12.19 19.26
N PHE A 188 -0.58 11.91 18.30
CA PHE A 188 -0.25 11.57 16.91
C PHE A 188 -0.24 12.79 15.98
N SER A 189 -0.52 13.99 16.48
CA SER A 189 -0.50 15.22 15.68
C SER A 189 0.81 15.44 14.88
N PRO A 190 2.02 15.05 15.35
CA PRO A 190 3.22 15.18 14.54
C PRO A 190 3.25 14.26 13.31
N LEU A 191 2.37 13.25 13.21
CA LEU A 191 2.18 12.43 12.01
C LEU A 191 1.43 13.20 10.91
N LEU A 192 0.70 14.25 11.28
CA LEU A 192 -0.06 15.08 10.34
C LEU A 192 0.76 16.27 9.82
N ASP A 193 1.78 16.70 10.56
CA ASP A 193 2.65 17.80 10.14
C ASP A 193 3.42 17.49 8.86
N TYR A 194 3.70 18.52 8.06
CA TYR A 194 4.46 18.41 6.82
C TYR A 194 5.56 19.47 6.81
N ASP A 195 6.81 19.04 6.73
CA ASP A 195 7.92 19.95 6.49
C ASP A 195 7.91 20.38 5.00
N ASN A 196 7.77 21.69 4.79
CA ASN A 196 7.80 22.35 3.47
C ASN A 196 9.14 23.09 3.28
N SER A 197 10.25 22.48 3.68
CA SER A 197 11.57 23.06 3.44
C SER A 197 11.99 22.95 1.96
N GLN A 198 12.83 23.90 1.54
CA GLN A 198 13.08 24.40 0.17
C GLN A 198 13.07 23.40 -1.02
N PRO A 199 12.72 23.89 -2.23
CA PRO A 199 12.63 23.07 -3.44
C PRO A 199 13.92 22.32 -3.76
N LYS A 200 13.81 21.01 -3.99
CA LYS A 200 14.94 20.10 -4.20
C LYS A 200 15.18 19.77 -5.67
N MET A 201 14.20 19.99 -6.56
CA MET A 201 14.30 19.66 -7.99
C MET A 201 13.66 20.72 -8.90
N PRO A 202 14.17 20.89 -10.15
CA PRO A 202 13.49 21.68 -11.17
C PRO A 202 12.09 21.12 -11.46
N ASP A 203 11.08 21.98 -11.44
CA ASP A 203 9.68 21.58 -11.60
C ASP A 203 9.28 21.38 -13.07
N THR A 204 9.90 20.39 -13.72
CA THR A 204 9.53 19.97 -15.09
C THR A 204 8.15 19.31 -15.13
N SER A 205 7.61 18.93 -13.96
CA SER A 205 6.29 18.31 -13.82
C SER A 205 5.15 19.23 -14.26
N ARG A 206 5.31 20.55 -14.12
CA ARG A 206 4.31 21.54 -14.57
C ARG A 206 3.99 21.44 -16.06
N LEU A 207 5.00 21.25 -16.90
CA LEU A 207 4.80 21.10 -18.35
C LEU A 207 4.05 19.81 -18.67
N ALA A 208 4.34 18.72 -17.96
CA ALA A 208 3.62 17.45 -18.10
C ALA A 208 2.14 17.61 -17.70
N ILE A 209 1.85 18.26 -16.58
CA ILE A 209 0.48 18.56 -16.14
C ILE A 209 -0.25 19.44 -17.15
N MET A 210 0.37 20.51 -17.65
CA MET A 210 -0.22 21.36 -18.69
C MET A 210 -0.52 20.58 -19.98
N SER A 211 0.37 19.67 -20.37
CA SER A 211 0.16 18.80 -21.54
C SER A 211 -1.04 17.87 -21.34
N LEU A 212 -1.17 17.25 -20.16
CA LEU A 212 -2.33 16.42 -19.80
C LEU A 212 -3.63 17.23 -19.82
N SER A 213 -3.66 18.43 -19.20
CA SER A 213 -4.84 19.29 -19.21
C SER A 213 -5.26 19.72 -20.61
N ARG A 214 -4.30 20.08 -21.47
CA ARG A 214 -4.59 20.39 -22.88
C ARG A 214 -5.17 19.18 -23.60
N ARG A 215 -4.58 18.00 -23.43
CA ARG A 215 -5.07 16.76 -24.06
C ARG A 215 -6.46 16.37 -23.55
N ASN A 216 -6.76 16.62 -22.27
CA ASN A 216 -8.11 16.44 -21.71
C ASN A 216 -9.15 17.29 -22.45
N MET A 217 -8.82 18.56 -22.69
CA MET A 217 -9.67 19.50 -23.43
C MET A 217 -9.86 19.07 -24.90
N ASP A 218 -8.78 18.67 -25.57
CA ASP A 218 -8.83 18.24 -26.97
C ASP A 218 -9.69 16.98 -27.16
N LEU A 219 -9.64 16.04 -26.22
CA LEU A 219 -10.48 14.83 -26.24
C LEU A 219 -11.95 15.16 -25.98
N ALA A 220 -12.24 16.03 -25.02
CA ALA A 220 -13.60 16.50 -24.73
C ALA A 220 -14.26 17.18 -25.94
N ASN A 221 -13.47 17.93 -26.73
CA ASN A 221 -13.96 18.59 -27.95
C ASN A 221 -14.28 17.59 -29.08
N LYS A 222 -13.68 16.39 -29.06
CA LYS A 222 -13.84 15.36 -30.11
C LYS A 222 -14.91 14.33 -29.76
N ASP A 223 -15.05 13.99 -28.48
CA ASP A 223 -15.99 12.99 -27.99
C ASP A 223 -16.84 13.56 -26.84
N PRO A 224 -18.14 13.80 -27.05
CA PRO A 224 -19.06 14.24 -26.00
C PRO A 224 -19.18 13.27 -24.82
N LYS A 225 -18.80 12.00 -24.98
CA LYS A 225 -18.82 11.00 -23.90
C LYS A 225 -17.55 11.03 -23.04
N HIS A 226 -16.54 11.79 -23.44
CA HIS A 226 -15.30 11.91 -22.69
C HIS A 226 -15.55 12.53 -21.32
N GLU A 227 -15.14 11.84 -20.26
CA GLU A 227 -15.38 12.24 -18.87
C GLU A 227 -14.40 13.34 -18.40
N LYS A 228 -14.45 14.49 -19.08
CA LYS A 228 -13.53 15.61 -18.90
C LYS A 228 -13.36 16.01 -17.43
N ASP A 229 -14.47 16.16 -16.70
CA ASP A 229 -14.45 16.68 -15.34
C ASP A 229 -13.80 15.70 -14.34
N VAL A 230 -13.98 14.39 -14.55
CA VAL A 230 -13.31 13.33 -13.77
C VAL A 230 -11.80 13.41 -13.98
N TYR A 231 -11.36 13.57 -15.23
CA TYR A 231 -9.95 13.73 -15.55
C TYR A 231 -9.37 15.05 -15.04
N ASP A 232 -10.10 16.17 -15.15
CA ASP A 232 -9.64 17.47 -14.64
C ASP A 232 -9.40 17.42 -13.13
N ALA A 233 -10.34 16.87 -12.37
CA ALA A 233 -10.17 16.68 -10.92
C ALA A 233 -8.93 15.84 -10.60
N THR A 234 -8.71 14.75 -11.34
CA THR A 234 -7.57 13.84 -11.15
C THR A 234 -6.23 14.52 -11.50
N ILE A 235 -6.18 15.23 -12.63
CA ILE A 235 -4.99 15.96 -13.09
C ILE A 235 -4.64 17.08 -12.10
N GLN A 236 -5.63 17.78 -11.55
CA GLN A 236 -5.39 18.78 -10.51
C GLN A 236 -4.76 18.16 -9.24
N GLN A 237 -5.31 17.06 -8.72
CA GLN A 237 -4.72 16.37 -7.57
C GLN A 237 -3.30 15.86 -7.85
N LEU A 238 -3.05 15.36 -9.06
CA LEU A 238 -1.71 14.96 -9.49
C LEU A 238 -0.75 16.15 -9.54
N GLY A 239 -1.18 17.28 -10.09
CA GLY A 239 -0.38 18.51 -10.15
C GLY A 239 0.00 19.02 -8.77
N PHE A 240 -0.94 19.03 -7.81
CA PHE A 240 -0.62 19.36 -6.42
C PHE A 240 0.38 18.39 -5.79
N SER A 241 0.28 17.10 -6.12
CA SER A 241 1.17 16.07 -5.57
C SER A 241 2.60 16.21 -6.12
N LEU A 242 2.74 16.46 -7.42
CA LEU A 242 4.04 16.65 -8.07
C LEU A 242 4.70 17.99 -7.67
N ASP A 243 3.95 19.07 -7.53
CA ASP A 243 4.49 20.35 -7.01
C ASP A 243 5.01 20.19 -5.58
N LYS A 244 4.27 19.50 -4.70
CA LYS A 244 4.75 19.17 -3.34
C LYS A 244 6.03 18.33 -3.38
N LEU A 245 6.10 17.34 -4.27
CA LEU A 245 7.29 16.49 -4.41
C LEU A 245 8.50 17.30 -4.89
N ALA A 246 8.32 18.16 -5.90
CA ALA A 246 9.38 19.05 -6.41
C ALA A 246 9.87 20.03 -5.33
N ARG A 247 8.96 20.48 -4.45
CA ARG A 247 9.26 21.30 -3.28
C ARG A 247 9.95 20.55 -2.15
N GLY A 248 10.19 19.25 -2.28
CA GLY A 248 10.87 18.45 -1.26
C GLY A 248 9.96 17.96 -0.13
N GLY A 249 8.64 18.04 -0.31
CA GLY A 249 7.67 17.50 0.63
C GLY A 249 7.78 15.99 0.79
N GLU A 250 7.26 15.47 1.89
CA GLU A 250 7.48 14.07 2.25
C GLU A 250 6.71 13.09 1.35
N THR A 251 7.48 12.27 0.64
CA THR A 251 7.05 11.46 -0.51
C THR A 251 5.98 10.44 -0.14
N MET A 252 6.08 9.76 1.01
CA MET A 252 5.06 8.76 1.40
C MET A 252 3.69 9.42 1.60
N ILE A 253 3.65 10.59 2.25
CA ILE A 253 2.42 11.35 2.43
C ILE A 253 1.84 11.73 1.08
N ILE A 254 2.67 12.25 0.18
CA ILE A 254 2.24 12.70 -1.14
C ILE A 254 1.63 11.55 -1.94
N ALA A 255 2.30 10.39 -1.98
CA ALA A 255 1.81 9.19 -2.63
C ALA A 255 0.45 8.77 -2.06
N PHE A 256 0.34 8.70 -0.73
CA PHE A 256 -0.86 8.21 -0.06
C PHE A 256 -2.03 9.18 -0.19
N GLN A 257 -1.78 10.49 -0.04
CA GLN A 257 -2.79 11.53 -0.24
C GLN A 257 -3.40 11.49 -1.65
N TRP A 258 -2.58 11.28 -2.68
CA TRP A 258 -3.11 11.19 -4.04
C TRP A 258 -4.07 10.00 -4.19
N MET A 259 -3.67 8.81 -3.74
CA MET A 259 -4.54 7.60 -3.78
C MET A 259 -5.89 7.84 -3.11
N PHE A 260 -5.90 8.64 -2.04
CA PHE A 260 -7.09 8.91 -1.27
C PHE A 260 -8.00 9.99 -1.85
N ARG A 261 -7.46 10.90 -2.67
CA ARG A 261 -8.19 12.07 -3.20
C ARG A 261 -8.72 11.90 -4.61
N ILE A 262 -8.28 10.88 -5.35
CA ILE A 262 -8.73 10.65 -6.72
C ILE A 262 -10.22 10.20 -6.77
N PRO A 263 -11.00 10.65 -7.78
CA PRO A 263 -12.40 10.24 -7.92
C PRO A 263 -12.56 8.71 -8.03
N PRO A 264 -13.59 8.09 -7.40
CA PRO A 264 -13.88 6.66 -7.59
C PRO A 264 -14.03 6.27 -9.06
N ARG A 265 -14.70 7.13 -9.85
CA ARG A 265 -14.89 6.94 -11.28
C ARG A 265 -13.57 6.88 -12.07
N TYR A 266 -12.56 7.65 -11.67
CA TYR A 266 -11.25 7.57 -12.30
C TYR A 266 -10.60 6.18 -12.11
N VAL A 267 -10.77 5.55 -10.94
CA VAL A 267 -10.26 4.19 -10.69
C VAL A 267 -10.96 3.18 -11.60
N GLU A 268 -12.25 3.34 -11.87
CA GLU A 268 -12.97 2.51 -12.83
C GLU A 268 -12.44 2.68 -14.25
N LEU A 269 -12.19 3.92 -14.69
CA LEU A 269 -11.59 4.21 -16.00
C LEU A 269 -10.20 3.57 -16.16
N VAL A 270 -9.40 3.52 -15.10
CA VAL A 270 -8.13 2.79 -15.08
C VAL A 270 -8.35 1.28 -15.20
N ARG A 271 -9.32 0.70 -14.47
CA ARG A 271 -9.66 -0.73 -14.59
C ARG A 271 -10.13 -1.08 -16.01
N GLU A 272 -10.94 -0.23 -16.61
CA GLU A 272 -11.41 -0.29 -18.00
C GLU A 272 -10.28 -0.11 -19.03
N ARG A 273 -9.04 0.18 -18.57
CA ARG A 273 -7.85 0.39 -19.42
C ARG A 273 -8.01 1.57 -20.39
N GLN A 274 -8.76 2.60 -20.00
CA GLN A 274 -8.89 3.80 -20.82
C GLN A 274 -7.51 4.44 -21.03
N PRO A 275 -7.04 4.63 -22.29
CA PRO A 275 -5.67 5.06 -22.55
C PRO A 275 -5.29 6.38 -21.86
N PHE A 276 -6.22 7.34 -21.80
CA PHE A 276 -5.95 8.61 -21.12
C PHE A 276 -5.86 8.45 -19.60
N ALA A 277 -6.69 7.60 -19.01
CA ALA A 277 -6.62 7.27 -17.58
C ALA A 277 -5.26 6.66 -17.23
N LEU A 278 -4.78 5.73 -18.06
CA LEU A 278 -3.46 5.11 -17.92
C LEU A 278 -2.32 6.11 -18.11
N ALA A 279 -2.43 7.05 -19.04
CA ALA A 279 -1.44 8.11 -19.22
C ALA A 279 -1.32 8.99 -17.96
N ILE A 280 -2.43 9.37 -17.34
CA ILE A 280 -2.41 10.11 -16.06
C ILE A 280 -1.78 9.24 -14.95
N LEU A 281 -2.11 7.94 -14.89
CA LEU A 281 -1.56 7.03 -13.89
C LEU A 281 -0.05 6.84 -14.04
N ALA A 282 0.48 6.85 -15.27
CA ALA A 282 1.92 6.78 -15.51
C ALA A 282 2.67 7.95 -14.86
N HIS A 283 2.07 9.14 -14.82
CA HIS A 283 2.66 10.29 -14.14
C HIS A 283 2.62 10.14 -12.61
N TYR A 284 1.55 9.54 -12.06
CA TYR A 284 1.52 9.14 -10.66
C TYR A 284 2.60 8.09 -10.34
N ALA A 285 2.90 7.18 -11.26
CA ALA A 285 3.94 6.18 -11.08
C ALA A 285 5.34 6.77 -10.87
N VAL A 286 5.59 8.03 -11.28
CA VAL A 286 6.82 8.77 -10.94
C VAL A 286 6.95 8.99 -9.44
N ILE A 287 5.84 9.32 -8.76
CA ILE A 287 5.80 9.48 -7.29
C ILE A 287 6.10 8.13 -6.63
N ILE A 288 5.45 7.06 -7.08
CA ILE A 288 5.75 5.69 -6.58
C ILE A 288 7.20 5.30 -6.83
N HIS A 289 7.76 5.60 -8.01
CA HIS A 289 9.15 5.31 -8.35
C HIS A 289 10.15 6.09 -7.47
N SER A 290 9.79 7.29 -6.99
CA SER A 290 10.62 8.03 -6.05
C SER A 290 10.73 7.35 -4.68
N LEU A 291 9.79 6.47 -4.32
CA LEU A 291 9.83 5.66 -3.09
C LEU A 291 10.62 4.34 -3.23
N ARG A 292 11.22 4.03 -4.38
CA ARG A 292 11.88 2.73 -4.68
C ARG A 292 12.96 2.28 -3.68
N ALA A 293 13.54 3.21 -2.91
CA ALA A 293 14.49 2.88 -1.86
C ALA A 293 13.85 2.13 -0.68
N HIS A 294 12.54 2.24 -0.50
CA HIS A 294 11.80 1.47 0.49
C HIS A 294 11.64 0.03 0.01
N TRP A 295 11.99 -0.93 0.88
CA TRP A 295 11.94 -2.36 0.59
C TRP A 295 10.55 -2.84 0.12
N TRP A 296 9.49 -2.18 0.59
CA TRP A 296 8.10 -2.51 0.28
C TRP A 296 7.60 -1.91 -1.05
N ILE A 297 8.36 -0.97 -1.64
CA ILE A 297 8.11 -0.43 -3.00
C ILE A 297 9.02 -1.09 -4.04
N GLY A 298 10.34 -1.01 -3.88
CA GLY A 298 11.29 -1.52 -4.87
C GLY A 298 10.90 -1.18 -6.32
N GLU A 299 10.66 -2.21 -7.13
CA GLU A 299 10.35 -2.10 -8.58
C GLU A 299 8.90 -1.75 -8.91
N TRP A 300 8.05 -1.39 -7.95
CA TRP A 300 6.64 -1.03 -8.20
C TRP A 300 6.47 0.04 -9.28
N GLY A 301 7.20 1.16 -9.18
CA GLY A 301 7.12 2.24 -10.16
C GLY A 301 7.54 1.80 -11.56
N THR A 302 8.66 1.07 -11.67
CA THR A 302 9.17 0.53 -12.93
C THR A 302 8.19 -0.43 -13.60
N ARG A 303 7.61 -1.35 -12.81
CA ARG A 303 6.62 -2.31 -13.31
C ARG A 303 5.36 -1.61 -13.80
N LEU A 304 4.84 -0.62 -13.05
CA LEU A 304 3.67 0.16 -13.46
C LEU A 304 3.91 0.91 -14.78
N ILE A 305 5.03 1.61 -14.90
CA ILE A 305 5.36 2.38 -16.12
C ILE A 305 5.48 1.45 -17.32
N ARG A 306 6.13 0.28 -17.14
CA ARG A 306 6.25 -0.74 -18.18
C ARG A 306 4.89 -1.30 -18.59
N ASP A 307 4.10 -1.74 -17.62
CA ASP A 307 2.80 -2.35 -17.88
C ASP A 307 1.86 -1.35 -18.58
N ILE A 308 1.83 -0.10 -18.13
CA ILE A 308 1.08 0.98 -18.81
C ILE A 308 1.60 1.19 -20.24
N GLY A 309 2.92 1.31 -20.41
CA GLY A 309 3.55 1.51 -21.72
C GLY A 309 3.26 0.40 -22.75
N LEU A 310 3.03 -0.83 -22.29
CA LEU A 310 2.63 -1.96 -23.14
C LEU A 310 1.14 -1.92 -23.53
N HIS A 311 0.28 -1.25 -22.74
CA HIS A 311 -1.13 -1.06 -23.08
C HIS A 311 -1.38 0.17 -23.95
N LEU A 312 -0.45 1.13 -23.97
CA LEU A 312 -0.56 2.36 -24.74
C LEU A 312 0.00 2.18 -26.15
N ASP A 313 -0.80 2.56 -27.15
CA ASP A 313 -0.33 2.68 -28.53
C ASP A 313 0.69 3.83 -28.70
N THR A 314 1.31 3.91 -29.88
CA THR A 314 2.32 4.91 -30.20
C THR A 314 1.83 6.35 -30.00
N SER A 315 0.54 6.63 -30.23
CA SER A 315 -0.02 7.98 -30.10
C SER A 315 -0.10 8.45 -28.65
N TRP A 316 -0.21 7.53 -27.70
CA TRP A 316 -0.24 7.80 -26.27
C TRP A 316 1.15 7.80 -25.64
N ARG A 317 2.14 7.14 -26.23
CA ARG A 317 3.52 7.10 -25.71
C ARG A 317 4.16 8.48 -25.60
N GLU A 318 3.86 9.39 -26.53
CA GLU A 318 4.28 10.79 -26.42
C GLU A 318 3.75 11.49 -25.16
N SER A 319 2.58 11.06 -24.67
CA SER A 319 1.98 11.63 -23.45
C SER A 319 2.73 11.24 -22.19
N ILE A 320 3.53 10.18 -22.22
CA ILE A 320 4.29 9.67 -21.08
C ILE A 320 5.81 9.83 -21.27
N SER A 321 6.27 10.61 -22.25
CA SER A 321 7.70 10.87 -22.47
C SER A 321 8.37 11.46 -21.23
N TRP A 322 7.74 12.43 -20.59
CA TRP A 322 8.22 13.00 -19.33
C TRP A 322 8.36 11.95 -18.22
N VAL A 323 7.49 10.94 -18.18
CA VAL A 323 7.57 9.84 -17.19
C VAL A 323 8.85 9.04 -17.40
N ILE A 324 9.19 8.74 -18.65
CA ILE A 324 10.42 8.04 -19.04
C ILE A 324 11.63 8.89 -18.63
N ASP A 325 11.64 10.17 -18.99
CA ASP A 325 12.74 11.09 -18.67
C ASP A 325 12.94 11.25 -17.16
N ALA A 326 11.84 11.38 -16.40
CA ALA A 326 11.88 11.60 -14.95
C ALA A 326 12.32 10.38 -14.15
N THR A 327 12.12 9.16 -14.68
CA THR A 327 12.40 7.90 -13.98
C THR A 327 13.57 7.11 -14.56
N GLY A 328 13.99 7.43 -15.78
CA GLY A 328 14.96 6.63 -16.54
C GLY A 328 14.45 5.23 -16.92
N CYS A 329 13.15 4.96 -16.80
CA CYS A 329 12.57 3.65 -17.10
C CYS A 329 12.51 3.39 -18.62
N TYR A 330 12.81 2.16 -19.05
CA TYR A 330 12.69 1.76 -20.44
C TYR A 330 11.37 1.06 -20.73
N ILE A 331 10.71 1.46 -21.82
CA ILE A 331 9.52 0.80 -22.37
C ILE A 331 9.92 0.21 -23.73
N PRO A 332 9.82 -1.12 -23.93
CA PRO A 332 10.14 -1.74 -25.21
C PRO A 332 9.34 -1.13 -26.37
N PRO A 333 9.93 -0.93 -27.56
CA PRO A 333 9.21 -0.51 -28.75
C PRO A 333 8.13 -1.54 -29.11
N VAL A 334 7.02 -1.05 -29.69
CA VAL A 334 5.87 -1.87 -30.13
C VAL A 334 6.23 -2.63 -31.40
#